data_AF-A0A655WCC7-F1
#
_entry.id   AF-A0A655WCC7-F1
#
_cell.length_a   1.000
_cell.length_b   1.000
_cell.length_c   1.000
_cell.angle_alpha   90.00
_cell.angle_beta   90.00
_cell.angle_gamma   90.00
#
_symmetry.space_group_name_H-M   'P 1'
#
loop_
_entity.id
_entity.type
_entity.pdbx_description
1 polymer ?
#
loop_
_entity_poly.entity_id
_entity_poly.type
_entity_poly.pdbx_seq_one_letter_code
_entity_poly.pdbx_strand_id
1 'polypeptide(L)'
;MTGYQTLVTGRHRPVGETDSELAFCWLLNQMELRYPEGPQDWPEMLRYVAQCCDELRALGVFNMLLSNGEYVMAYCTNHLYWITRRAPFGRAALLDEDVEINFQEETTPNDVVSVIATQPLTGNETWQRMKPGQFAFFHFGERIEDNVHVLMEVDFAPNRPGCQAPSQPLD
;
A
#
# COMPACT_ATOMS: atom_id res chain seq x y z
N MET A 1 -5.34 7.83 14.55
CA MET A 1 -6.04 6.66 15.13
C MET A 1 -6.46 6.96 16.57
N THR A 2 -7.51 6.34 17.10
CA THR A 2 -7.98 6.48 18.50
C THR A 2 -7.65 5.24 19.30
N GLY A 3 -7.15 5.39 20.54
CA GLY A 3 -6.81 4.26 21.41
C GLY A 3 -5.51 3.53 21.07
N TYR A 4 -4.74 4.03 20.09
CA TYR A 4 -3.47 3.43 19.67
C TYR A 4 -2.44 3.37 20.81
N GLN A 5 -2.56 4.22 21.84
CA GLN A 5 -1.62 4.28 22.96
C GLN A 5 -1.58 2.99 23.80
N THR A 6 -2.57 2.11 23.68
CA THR A 6 -2.60 0.83 24.39
C THR A 6 -1.89 -0.30 23.65
N LEU A 7 -1.37 -0.05 22.44
CA LEU A 7 -0.66 -1.04 21.65
C LEU A 7 0.67 -1.43 22.32
N VAL A 8 0.86 -2.73 22.55
CA VAL A 8 2.07 -3.27 23.17
C VAL A 8 3.18 -3.46 22.12
N THR A 9 4.27 -2.70 22.24
CA THR A 9 5.38 -2.68 21.25
C THR A 9 6.57 -3.60 21.59
N GLY A 10 6.49 -4.34 22.71
CA GLY A 10 7.55 -5.25 23.13
C GLY A 10 8.91 -4.56 23.28
N ARG A 11 9.92 -5.04 22.55
CA ARG A 11 11.27 -4.46 22.59
C ARG A 11 11.44 -3.22 21.70
N HIS A 12 10.52 -2.99 20.75
CA HIS A 12 10.58 -1.84 19.86
C HIS A 12 10.05 -0.59 20.57
N ARG A 13 10.68 0.54 20.29
CA ARG A 13 10.31 1.83 20.87
C ARG A 13 10.20 2.85 19.74
N PRO A 14 9.07 3.57 19.64
CA PRO A 14 8.98 4.71 18.73
C PRO A 14 10.01 5.76 19.16
N VAL A 15 10.55 6.49 18.19
CA VAL A 15 11.52 7.55 18.48
C VAL A 15 10.80 8.87 18.67
N GLY A 16 9.74 9.09 17.90
CA GLY A 16 8.80 10.18 18.02
C GLY A 16 7.51 9.80 18.76
N GLU A 17 6.52 10.66 18.64
CA GLU A 17 5.24 10.59 19.37
C GLU A 17 4.04 10.32 18.45
N THR A 18 4.30 10.04 17.17
CA THR A 18 3.25 9.84 16.16
C THR A 18 2.54 8.50 16.37
N ASP A 19 1.25 8.47 16.04
CA ASP A 19 0.46 7.24 16.08
C ASP A 19 0.94 6.20 15.06
N SER A 20 1.44 6.65 13.91
CA SER A 20 2.07 5.81 12.89
C SER A 20 3.32 5.08 13.39
N GLU A 21 4.20 5.74 14.16
CA GLU A 21 5.40 5.09 14.67
C GLU A 21 5.09 4.05 15.75
N LEU A 22 4.12 4.33 16.62
CA LEU A 22 3.68 3.36 17.63
C LEU A 22 3.02 2.14 16.97
N ALA A 23 2.17 2.37 15.96
CA ALA A 23 1.55 1.29 15.19
C ALA A 23 2.60 0.45 14.45
N PHE A 24 3.63 1.07 13.89
CA PHE A 24 4.74 0.35 13.26
C PHE A 24 5.52 -0.50 14.29
N CYS A 25 5.87 0.07 15.44
CA CYS A 25 6.56 -0.67 16.51
C CYS A 25 5.72 -1.83 17.04
N TRP A 26 4.41 -1.66 17.15
CA TRP A 26 3.47 -2.73 17.49
C TRP A 26 3.46 -3.83 16.41
N LEU A 27 3.43 -3.45 15.13
CA LEU A 27 3.43 -4.40 14.01
C LEU A 27 4.71 -5.25 13.99
N LEU A 28 5.87 -4.63 14.20
CA LEU A 28 7.14 -5.33 14.35
C LEU A 28 7.11 -6.32 15.51
N ASN A 29 6.55 -5.92 16.66
CA ASN A 29 6.38 -6.83 17.80
C ASN A 29 5.46 -8.01 17.47
N GLN A 30 4.35 -7.79 16.75
CA GLN A 30 3.47 -8.88 16.30
C GLN A 30 4.21 -9.87 15.39
N MET A 31 5.05 -9.35 14.47
CA MET A 31 5.88 -10.16 13.60
C MET A 31 6.90 -10.98 14.38
N GLU A 32 7.61 -10.39 15.33
CA GLU A 32 8.62 -11.10 16.16
C GLU A 32 7.99 -12.18 17.04
N LEU A 33 6.81 -11.92 17.61
CA LEU A 33 6.09 -12.89 18.42
C LEU A 33 5.63 -14.10 17.59
N ARG A 34 5.21 -13.86 16.33
CA ARG A 34 4.72 -14.91 15.43
C ARG A 34 5.85 -15.66 14.72
N TYR A 35 6.92 -14.94 14.35
CA TYR A 35 8.05 -15.43 13.55
C TYR A 35 9.39 -15.11 14.25
N PRO A 36 9.69 -15.75 15.40
CA PRO A 36 10.90 -15.45 16.18
C PRO A 36 12.20 -15.76 15.43
N GLU A 37 12.18 -16.73 14.51
CA GLU A 37 13.30 -17.12 13.65
C GLU A 37 13.21 -16.47 12.24
N GLY A 38 12.28 -15.53 12.04
CA GLY A 38 11.95 -14.96 10.74
C GLY A 38 11.00 -15.83 9.90
N PRO A 39 10.40 -15.27 8.83
CA PRO A 39 9.48 -16.00 7.97
C PRO A 39 10.22 -16.93 7.00
N GLN A 40 9.71 -18.15 6.83
CA GLN A 40 10.15 -19.05 5.74
C GLN A 40 9.39 -18.77 4.43
N ASP A 41 8.17 -18.25 4.54
CA ASP A 41 7.30 -17.83 3.44
C ASP A 41 6.90 -16.36 3.66
N TRP A 42 7.43 -15.49 2.81
CA TRP A 42 7.17 -14.04 2.86
C TRP A 42 5.70 -13.71 2.60
N PRO A 43 5.05 -14.19 1.52
CA PRO A 43 3.60 -14.07 1.34
C PRO A 43 2.78 -14.50 2.56
N GLU A 44 3.14 -15.59 3.24
CA GLU A 44 2.44 -16.00 4.48
C GLU A 44 2.54 -14.95 5.58
N MET A 45 3.74 -14.44 5.81
CA MET A 45 3.97 -13.39 6.79
C MET A 45 3.26 -12.09 6.42
N LEU A 46 3.25 -11.69 5.15
CA LEU A 46 2.52 -10.51 4.69
C LEU A 46 1.00 -10.66 4.88
N ARG A 47 0.44 -11.86 4.69
CA ARG A 47 -0.96 -12.15 5.03
C ARG A 47 -1.22 -11.96 6.53
N TYR A 48 -0.31 -12.38 7.40
CA TYR A 48 -0.43 -12.13 8.84
C TYR A 48 -0.34 -10.63 9.16
N VAL A 49 0.58 -9.91 8.55
CA VAL A 49 0.67 -8.44 8.66
C VAL A 49 -0.64 -7.78 8.24
N ALA A 50 -1.29 -8.25 7.17
CA ALA A 50 -2.59 -7.72 6.75
C ALA A 50 -3.69 -7.90 7.80
N GLN A 51 -3.68 -9.03 8.52
CA GLN A 51 -4.60 -9.25 9.65
C GLN A 51 -4.33 -8.25 10.79
N CYS A 52 -3.06 -7.99 11.11
CA CYS A 52 -2.71 -6.96 12.08
C CYS A 52 -3.14 -5.56 11.60
N CYS A 53 -3.04 -5.27 10.30
CA CYS A 53 -3.55 -4.01 9.74
C CYS A 53 -5.07 -3.87 9.87
N ASP A 54 -5.84 -4.97 9.82
CA ASP A 54 -7.28 -4.93 10.10
C ASP A 54 -7.59 -4.48 11.54
N GLU A 55 -6.76 -4.90 12.51
CA GLU A 55 -6.88 -4.41 13.90
C GLU A 55 -6.59 -2.92 14.00
N LEU A 56 -5.54 -2.44 13.32
CA LEU A 56 -5.18 -1.02 13.31
C LEU A 56 -6.24 -0.17 12.60
N ARG A 57 -6.83 -0.68 11.52
CA ARG A 57 -7.92 -0.03 10.79
C ARG A 57 -9.16 0.19 11.69
N ALA A 58 -9.43 -0.69 12.64
CA ALA A 58 -10.50 -0.49 13.61
C ALA A 58 -10.28 0.74 14.52
N LEU A 59 -9.03 1.20 14.63
CA LEU A 59 -8.65 2.40 15.39
C LEU A 59 -8.68 3.68 14.54
N GLY A 60 -8.92 3.60 13.23
CA GLY A 60 -9.07 4.75 12.34
C GLY A 60 -8.44 4.57 10.96
N VAL A 61 -8.22 5.67 10.25
CA VAL A 61 -7.58 5.64 8.92
C VAL A 61 -6.13 5.18 9.04
N PHE A 62 -5.80 4.08 8.38
CA PHE A 62 -4.46 3.52 8.33
C PHE A 62 -4.14 3.02 6.91
N ASN A 63 -3.55 3.88 6.08
CA ASN A 63 -2.92 3.44 4.84
C ASN A 63 -1.47 3.14 5.13
N MET A 64 -0.96 2.02 4.62
CA MET A 64 0.39 1.57 4.94
C MET A 64 1.08 1.03 3.69
N LEU A 65 2.35 1.42 3.55
CA LEU A 65 3.32 0.76 2.70
C LEU A 65 4.37 0.15 3.61
N LEU A 66 4.61 -1.16 3.48
CA LEU A 66 5.63 -1.89 4.23
C LEU A 66 6.54 -2.61 3.25
N SER A 67 7.85 -2.55 3.47
CA SER A 67 8.82 -3.22 2.61
C SER A 67 9.99 -3.77 3.41
N ASN A 68 10.55 -4.87 2.91
CA ASN A 68 11.83 -5.44 3.36
C ASN A 68 12.97 -5.22 2.33
N GLY A 69 12.73 -4.42 1.27
CA GLY A 69 13.66 -4.18 0.17
C GLY A 69 13.41 -5.03 -1.09
N GLU A 70 12.73 -6.18 -0.97
CA GLU A 70 12.35 -7.03 -2.12
C GLU A 70 10.83 -7.02 -2.35
N TYR A 71 10.08 -7.18 -1.26
CA TYR A 71 8.63 -7.15 -1.25
C TYR A 71 8.13 -5.78 -0.81
N VAL A 72 7.00 -5.37 -1.38
CA VAL A 72 6.24 -4.20 -0.94
C VAL A 72 4.80 -4.62 -0.72
N MET A 73 4.27 -4.35 0.46
CA MET A 73 2.88 -4.52 0.79
C MET A 73 2.20 -3.15 0.86
N ALA A 74 1.08 -3.02 0.14
CA ALA A 74 0.15 -1.91 0.27
C ALA A 74 -1.08 -2.36 1.06
N TYR A 75 -1.53 -1.56 2.02
CA TYR A 75 -2.79 -1.76 2.74
C TYR A 75 -3.61 -0.46 2.71
N CYS A 76 -4.88 -0.56 2.31
CA CYS A 76 -5.77 0.57 2.10
C CYS A 76 -6.89 0.63 3.13
N THR A 77 -7.06 1.77 3.80
CA THR A 77 -8.24 2.08 4.62
C THR A 77 -9.13 3.13 3.97
N ASN A 78 -8.58 4.07 3.19
CA ASN A 78 -9.38 5.08 2.47
C ASN A 78 -9.06 5.17 0.97
N HIS A 79 -7.98 5.83 0.59
CA HIS A 79 -7.58 6.19 -0.75
C HIS A 79 -6.14 5.72 -0.97
N LEU A 80 -6.02 4.62 -1.70
CA LEU A 80 -4.77 4.15 -2.23
C LEU A 80 -5.02 3.64 -3.64
N TYR A 81 -4.08 3.92 -4.52
CA TYR A 81 -4.14 3.58 -5.93
C TYR A 81 -2.81 2.98 -6.32
N TRP A 82 -2.83 2.05 -7.28
CA TRP A 82 -1.61 1.51 -7.84
C TRP A 82 -1.71 1.36 -9.36
N ILE A 83 -0.56 1.34 -10.02
CA ILE A 83 -0.42 1.04 -11.44
C ILE A 83 0.87 0.26 -11.65
N THR A 84 0.85 -0.75 -12.52
CA THR A 84 2.04 -1.49 -12.94
C THR A 84 2.35 -1.15 -14.38
N ARG A 85 3.53 -0.60 -14.62
CA ARG A 85 4.06 -0.27 -15.94
C ARG A 85 5.08 -1.32 -16.35
N ARG A 86 5.07 -1.68 -17.63
CA ARG A 86 6.02 -2.63 -18.23
C ARG A 86 6.70 -1.94 -19.39
N ALA A 87 8.00 -2.19 -19.54
CA ALA A 87 8.73 -1.74 -20.71
C ALA A 87 8.11 -2.28 -22.01
N PRO A 88 8.16 -1.53 -23.12
CA PRO A 88 8.71 -0.16 -23.23
C PRO A 88 7.78 0.89 -22.61
N PHE A 89 8.33 1.74 -21.74
CA PHE A 89 7.54 2.76 -21.03
C PHE A 89 7.11 3.87 -21.99
N GLY A 90 5.80 4.14 -22.05
CA GLY A 90 5.25 5.33 -22.71
C GLY A 90 5.57 6.62 -21.96
N ARG A 91 5.12 7.77 -22.48
CA ARG A 91 5.16 9.03 -21.75
C ARG A 91 4.02 9.09 -20.72
N ALA A 92 4.36 9.34 -19.47
CA ALA A 92 3.42 9.53 -18.38
C ALA A 92 3.33 11.04 -18.07
N ALA A 93 2.14 11.63 -18.22
CA ALA A 93 1.93 13.06 -17.92
C ALA A 93 1.36 13.19 -16.50
N LEU A 94 2.11 13.83 -15.61
CA LEU A 94 1.69 14.01 -14.22
C LEU A 94 0.56 15.04 -14.10
N LEU A 95 -0.37 14.79 -13.19
CA LEU A 95 -1.60 15.56 -13.00
C LEU A 95 -1.42 16.76 -12.08
N ASP A 96 -0.51 16.69 -11.12
CA ASP A 96 -0.30 17.72 -10.10
C ASP A 96 1.20 18.03 -9.96
N GLU A 97 1.50 19.33 -10.04
CA GLU A 97 2.81 20.00 -9.96
C GLU A 97 3.75 19.84 -11.17
N ASP A 98 4.46 20.92 -11.49
CA ASP A 98 5.40 21.13 -12.62
C ASP A 98 6.67 20.23 -12.54
N VAL A 99 6.53 18.97 -12.14
CA VAL A 99 7.59 17.97 -12.10
C VAL A 99 7.21 16.88 -13.07
N GLU A 100 7.93 16.75 -14.18
CA GLU A 100 7.83 15.57 -15.06
C GLU A 100 8.77 14.49 -14.54
N ILE A 101 8.24 13.32 -14.15
CA ILE A 101 9.08 12.15 -13.87
C ILE A 101 9.24 11.37 -15.17
N ASN A 102 10.41 11.47 -15.79
CA ASN A 102 10.74 10.69 -16.98
C ASN A 102 11.17 9.26 -16.58
N PHE A 103 10.22 8.32 -16.57
CA PHE A 103 10.50 6.91 -16.27
C PHE A 103 11.37 6.19 -17.32
N GLN A 104 11.60 6.80 -18.50
CA GLN A 104 12.39 6.18 -19.56
C GLN A 104 13.91 6.21 -19.30
N GLU A 105 14.41 7.14 -18.49
CA GLU A 105 15.86 7.31 -18.28
C GLU A 105 16.45 6.32 -17.27
N GLU A 106 15.61 5.71 -16.43
CA GLU A 106 16.03 4.86 -15.30
C GLU A 106 15.68 3.38 -15.48
N THR A 107 15.31 2.94 -16.69
CA THR A 107 14.77 1.60 -16.90
C THR A 107 15.39 0.82 -18.07
N THR A 108 15.40 -0.51 -17.94
CA THR A 108 15.77 -1.46 -18.98
C THR A 108 14.56 -1.90 -19.82
N PRO A 109 14.77 -2.48 -21.02
CA PRO A 109 13.68 -2.96 -21.89
C PRO A 109 12.78 -4.05 -21.32
N ASN A 110 13.12 -4.62 -20.15
CA ASN A 110 12.34 -5.67 -19.50
C ASN A 110 11.82 -5.24 -18.10
N ASP A 111 11.96 -3.97 -17.74
CA ASP A 111 11.60 -3.54 -16.40
C ASP A 111 10.09 -3.52 -16.17
N VAL A 112 9.72 -3.88 -14.95
CA VAL A 112 8.36 -3.79 -14.42
C VAL A 112 8.41 -2.86 -13.22
N VAL A 113 7.61 -1.80 -13.25
CA VAL A 113 7.57 -0.78 -12.20
C VAL A 113 6.14 -0.63 -11.72
N SER A 114 5.90 -0.92 -10.44
CA SER A 114 4.64 -0.59 -9.79
C SER A 114 4.76 0.70 -8.99
N VAL A 115 3.83 1.63 -9.23
CA VAL A 115 3.72 2.88 -8.47
C VAL A 115 2.47 2.81 -7.61
N ILE A 116 2.60 3.21 -6.34
CA ILE A 116 1.50 3.23 -5.38
C ILE A 116 1.39 4.66 -4.83
N ALA A 117 0.20 5.24 -4.87
CA ALA A 117 -0.03 6.64 -4.50
C ALA A 117 -1.41 6.84 -3.86
N THR A 118 -1.57 7.92 -3.10
CA THR A 118 -2.86 8.24 -2.46
C THR A 118 -3.88 8.90 -3.39
N GLN A 119 -3.45 9.24 -4.61
CA GLN A 119 -4.27 9.68 -5.74
C GLN A 119 -3.58 9.27 -7.05
N PRO A 120 -4.33 9.07 -8.16
CA PRO A 120 -3.73 8.89 -9.48
C PRO A 120 -2.80 10.05 -9.80
N LEU A 121 -1.57 9.74 -10.19
CA LEU A 121 -0.59 10.77 -10.54
C LEU A 121 -0.65 11.14 -12.02
N THR A 122 -1.28 10.33 -12.88
CA THR A 122 -1.32 10.54 -14.32
C THR A 122 -2.73 10.43 -14.86
N GLY A 123 -3.07 11.26 -15.85
CA GLY A 123 -4.43 11.33 -16.42
C GLY A 123 -4.65 10.43 -17.65
N ASN A 124 -3.56 10.00 -18.27
CA ASN A 124 -3.57 9.19 -19.49
C ASN A 124 -3.37 7.68 -19.24
N GLU A 125 -3.46 7.25 -17.97
CA GLU A 125 -3.27 5.85 -17.57
C GLU A 125 -4.37 5.39 -16.60
N THR A 126 -4.66 4.09 -16.62
CA THR A 126 -5.68 3.49 -15.74
C THR A 126 -5.06 3.07 -14.41
N TRP A 127 -5.26 3.89 -13.39
CA TRP A 127 -4.90 3.55 -12.01
C TRP A 127 -5.94 2.62 -11.37
N GLN A 128 -5.45 1.59 -10.69
CA GLN A 128 -6.27 0.65 -9.93
C GLN A 128 -6.54 1.23 -8.56
N ARG A 129 -7.80 1.57 -8.28
CA ARG A 129 -8.24 2.05 -6.97
C ARG A 129 -8.38 0.89 -5.99
N MET A 130 -7.90 1.06 -4.76
CA MET A 130 -8.04 0.07 -3.70
C MET A 130 -9.27 0.33 -2.82
N LYS A 131 -9.92 -0.74 -2.37
CA LYS A 131 -11.04 -0.72 -1.41
C LYS A 131 -10.55 -0.65 0.04
N PRO A 132 -11.36 -0.13 0.99
CA PRO A 132 -11.06 -0.25 2.42
C PRO A 132 -10.90 -1.72 2.85
N GLY A 133 -9.82 -2.02 3.57
CA GLY A 133 -9.42 -3.38 3.95
C GLY A 133 -8.68 -4.15 2.85
N GLN A 134 -8.45 -3.55 1.68
CA GLN A 134 -7.70 -4.21 0.62
C GLN A 134 -6.21 -4.17 0.90
N PHE A 135 -5.54 -5.30 0.71
CA PHE A 135 -4.10 -5.38 0.60
C PHE A 135 -3.68 -5.80 -0.81
N ALA A 136 -2.46 -5.42 -1.20
CA ALA A 136 -1.79 -5.90 -2.40
C ALA A 136 -0.31 -6.09 -2.12
N PHE A 137 0.25 -7.24 -2.53
CA PHE A 137 1.67 -7.55 -2.39
C PHE A 137 2.35 -7.43 -3.74
N PHE A 138 3.53 -6.82 -3.74
CA PHE A 138 4.36 -6.62 -4.90
C PHE A 138 5.75 -7.20 -4.66
N HIS A 139 6.33 -7.80 -5.70
CA HIS A 139 7.68 -8.35 -5.68
C HIS A 139 8.33 -8.06 -7.04
N PHE A 140 9.48 -7.38 -7.04
CA PHE A 140 10.14 -6.90 -8.27
C PHE A 140 9.20 -6.18 -9.26
N GLY A 141 8.34 -5.30 -8.72
CA GLY A 141 7.38 -4.52 -9.49
C GLY A 141 6.12 -5.28 -9.93
N GLU A 142 6.07 -6.60 -9.77
CA GLU A 142 4.89 -7.42 -10.09
C GLU A 142 3.94 -7.51 -8.91
N ARG A 143 2.63 -7.37 -9.15
CA ARG A 143 1.63 -7.69 -8.14
C ARG A 143 1.44 -9.20 -8.06
N ILE A 144 1.85 -9.80 -6.94
CA ILE A 144 1.84 -11.26 -6.74
C ILE A 144 0.60 -11.76 -6.00
N GLU A 145 -0.05 -10.93 -5.19
CA GLU A 145 -1.24 -11.30 -4.41
C GLU A 145 -2.09 -10.07 -4.08
N ASP A 146 -3.40 -10.24 -3.97
CA ASP A 146 -4.33 -9.29 -3.35
C ASP A 146 -5.55 -10.02 -2.74
N ASN A 147 -6.37 -9.28 -2.01
CA ASN A 147 -7.66 -9.76 -1.49
C ASN A 147 -8.87 -9.04 -2.12
N VAL A 148 -8.76 -8.47 -3.33
CA VAL A 148 -9.87 -7.67 -3.90
C VAL A 148 -11.14 -8.50 -4.10
N HIS A 149 -10.98 -9.79 -4.38
CA HIS A 149 -12.06 -10.73 -4.64
C HIS A 149 -12.95 -11.00 -3.42
N VAL A 150 -12.44 -10.87 -2.18
CA VAL A 150 -13.27 -10.98 -0.97
C VAL A 150 -13.92 -9.66 -0.58
N LEU A 151 -13.59 -8.57 -1.27
CA LEU A 151 -14.09 -7.22 -1.02
C LEU A 151 -15.05 -6.74 -2.11
N MET A 152 -15.64 -7.65 -2.91
CA MET A 152 -16.53 -7.27 -4.02
C MET A 152 -17.70 -6.40 -3.58
N GLU A 153 -18.31 -6.72 -2.43
CA GLU A 153 -19.45 -6.00 -1.84
C GLU A 153 -19.05 -4.77 -1.01
N VAL A 154 -17.75 -4.50 -0.85
CA VAL A 154 -17.26 -3.33 -0.11
C VAL A 154 -17.21 -2.13 -1.04
N ASP A 155 -17.86 -1.04 -0.67
CA ASP A 155 -17.79 0.21 -1.42
C ASP A 155 -16.39 0.83 -1.35
N PHE A 156 -16.00 1.51 -2.42
CA PHE A 156 -14.84 2.39 -2.37
C PHE A 156 -15.10 3.54 -1.38
N ALA A 157 -14.05 4.03 -0.71
CA ALA A 157 -14.18 5.23 0.10
C ALA A 157 -14.74 6.40 -0.74
N PRO A 158 -15.57 7.31 -0.20
CA PRO A 158 -16.05 8.46 -0.95
C PRO A 158 -14.90 9.25 -1.59
N ASN A 159 -15.10 9.83 -2.78
CA ASN A 159 -14.06 10.64 -3.42
C ASN A 159 -13.65 11.80 -2.49
N ARG A 160 -12.35 12.11 -2.46
CA ARG A 160 -11.90 13.33 -1.76
C ARG A 160 -12.55 14.54 -2.44
N PRO A 161 -13.05 15.53 -1.68
CA PRO A 161 -13.50 16.78 -2.29
C PRO A 161 -12.35 17.37 -3.11
N GLY A 162 -12.53 17.47 -4.42
CA GLY A 162 -11.51 17.93 -5.38
C GLY A 162 -10.79 16.86 -6.21
N CYS A 163 -10.98 15.56 -5.95
CA CYS A 163 -10.30 14.49 -6.70
C CYS A 163 -11.10 14.07 -7.95
N GLN A 164 -10.51 14.24 -9.14
CA GLN A 164 -11.07 13.82 -10.44
C GLN A 164 -10.77 12.35 -10.81
N ALA A 165 -10.46 11.50 -9.82
CA ALA A 165 -10.24 10.08 -10.10
C ALA A 165 -11.58 9.39 -10.50
N PRO A 166 -11.57 8.46 -11.48
CA PRO A 166 -12.78 7.76 -11.91
C PRO A 166 -13.45 7.06 -10.73
N SER A 167 -14.77 7.23 -10.60
CA SER A 167 -15.58 6.61 -9.54
C SER A 167 -15.86 5.12 -9.76
N GLN A 168 -15.56 4.59 -10.95
CA GLN A 168 -15.70 3.20 -11.35
C GLN A 168 -14.50 2.78 -12.20
N PRO A 169 -14.12 1.49 -12.24
CA PRO A 169 -13.22 0.99 -13.28
C PRO A 169 -13.82 1.36 -14.64
N LEU A 170 -13.02 1.93 -15.54
CA LEU A 170 -13.47 2.19 -16.90
C LEU A 170 -13.56 0.83 -17.62
N ASP A 171 -14.75 0.55 -18.19
CA ASP A 171 -15.06 -0.64 -18.97
C ASP A 171 -14.09 -0.87 -20.16
#